data_AF-A0A3C0Z9E2-F1
#
_entry.id   AF-A0A3C0Z9E2-F1
#
_cell.length_a   1.000
_cell.length_b   1.000
_cell.length_c   1.000
_cell.angle_alpha   90.00
_cell.angle_beta   90.00
_cell.angle_gamma   90.00
#
_symmetry.space_group_name_H-M   'P 1'
#
loop_
_entity.id
_entity.type
_entity.pdbx_description
1 polymer ?
#
loop_
_entity_poly.entity_id
_entity_poly.type
_entity_poly.pdbx_seq_one_letter_code
_entity_poly.pdbx_strand_id
1 'polypeptide(L)' 'MNLGKNINSLLKRYAEVYVPGIGVFNRIHSPAQFDKQNNVFLPPISYVELDYSAQHGFNIV' A
#
# COMPACT_ATOMS: atom_id res chain seq x y z
N MET A 1 0.33 -14.72 -15.75
CA MET A 1 0.82 -14.17 -14.46
C MET A 1 -0.26 -13.26 -13.87
N ASN A 2 -0.63 -13.40 -12.60
CA ASN A 2 -1.60 -12.48 -11.98
C ASN A 2 -0.84 -11.38 -11.22
N LEU A 3 -0.80 -10.19 -11.82
CA LEU A 3 -0.02 -9.04 -11.34
C LEU A 3 -0.41 -8.65 -9.91
N GLY A 4 -1.71 -8.55 -9.62
CA GLY A 4 -2.21 -8.18 -8.29
C GLY A 4 -1.81 -9.18 -7.19
N LYS A 5 -1.87 -10.49 -7.47
CA LYS A 5 -1.41 -11.52 -6.52
C LYS A 5 0.10 -11.45 -6.27
N ASN A 6 0.90 -11.14 -7.29
CA ASN A 6 2.34 -10.96 -7.15
C ASN A 6 2.67 -9.72 -6.31
N ILE A 7 2.06 -8.57 -6.63
CA ILE A 7 2.25 -7.33 -5.85
C ILE A 7 1.89 -7.57 -4.38
N ASN A 8 0.73 -8.16 -4.08
CA ASN A 8 0.33 -8.44 -2.70
C ASN A 8 1.28 -9.41 -1.98
N SER A 9 1.90 -10.35 -2.71
CA SER A 9 2.87 -11.28 -2.13
C SER A 9 4.21 -10.59 -1.85
N LEU A 10 4.64 -9.69 -2.73
CA LEU A 10 5.86 -8.90 -2.58
C LEU A 10 5.72 -7.85 -1.49
N LEU A 11 4.56 -7.19 -1.35
CA LEU A 11 4.27 -6.23 -0.27
C LEU A 11 4.22 -6.85 1.13
N LYS A 12 4.25 -8.18 1.25
CA LYS A 12 4.46 -8.85 2.55
C LYS A 12 5.93 -8.90 2.96
N ARG A 13 6.86 -8.71 2.02
CA ARG A 13 8.31 -8.83 2.21
C ARG A 13 9.03 -7.49 2.03
N TYR A 14 8.52 -6.65 1.13
CA TYR A 14 9.07 -5.35 0.78
C TYR A 14 8.05 -4.26 1.11
N ALA A 15 8.53 -3.11 1.58
CA ALA A 15 7.67 -1.97 1.89
C ALA A 15 7.03 -1.37 0.62
N GLU A 16 7.78 -1.39 -0.48
CA GLU A 16 7.43 -0.77 -1.77
C GLU A 16 7.72 -1.75 -2.91
N VAL A 17 6.83 -1.82 -3.89
CA VAL A 17 6.98 -2.63 -5.10
C VAL A 17 6.77 -1.75 -6.32
N TYR A 18 7.82 -1.60 -7.10
CA TYR A 18 7.77 -0.85 -8.36
C TYR A 18 7.30 -1.75 -9.50
N VAL A 19 6.28 -1.29 -10.22
CA VAL A 19 5.77 -1.92 -11.43
C VAL A 19 6.01 -0.98 -12.61
N PRO A 20 6.93 -1.34 -13.53
CA PRO A 20 7.24 -0.51 -14.69
C PRO A 20 5.99 -0.15 -15.51
N GLY A 21 5.82 1.13 -15.80
CA GLY A 21 4.67 1.66 -16.55
C GLY A 21 3.37 1.82 -15.74
N ILE A 22 3.37 1.50 -14.45
CA ILE A 22 2.23 1.74 -13.55
C ILE A 22 2.61 2.69 -12.41
N GLY A 23 3.69 2.38 -11.68
CA GLY A 23 4.11 3.15 -10.51
C GLY A 23 4.55 2.25 -9.35
N VAL A 24 4.64 2.83 -8.17
CA VAL A 24 5.04 2.14 -6.94
C VAL A 24 3.82 1.85 -6.09
N PHE A 25 3.67 0.58 -5.70
CA PHE A 25 2.69 0.15 -4.74
C PHE A 25 3.33 0.10 -3.35
N ASN A 26 2.64 0.63 -2.36
CA ASN A 26 3.04 0.59 -0.95
C ASN A 26 1.84 0.12 -0.10
N ARG A 27 2.13 -0.49 1.06
CA ARG A 27 1.09 -0.88 2.02
C ARG A 27 1.06 0.13 3.15
N ILE A 28 -0.04 0.85 3.28
CA ILE A 28 -0.24 1.81 4.36
C ILE A 28 -1.07 1.16 5.45
N HIS A 29 -0.61 1.31 6.69
CA HIS A 29 -1.35 0.95 7.89
C HIS A 29 -1.71 2.22 8.65
N SER A 30 -3.01 2.52 8.72
CA SER A 30 -3.53 3.56 9.59
C SER A 30 -4.00 2.92 10.90
N PRO A 31 -3.43 3.31 12.06
CA PRO A 31 -3.86 2.78 13.34
C PRO A 31 -5.29 3.24 13.66
N ALA A 32 -5.89 2.62 14.67
CA ALA A 32 -7.17 3.08 15.20
C ALA A 32 -7.05 4.53 15.69
N GLN A 33 -8.03 5.36 15.36
CA GLN A 33 -8.02 6.77 15.73
C GLN A 33 -9.35 7.17 16.33
N PHE A 34 -9.31 8.01 17.35
CA PHE A 34 -10.51 8.61 17.91
C PHE A 34 -10.89 9.85 17.12
N ASP A 35 -12.04 9.81 16.47
CA ASP A 35 -12.61 10.96 15.77
C ASP A 35 -13.38 11.84 16.77
N LYS A 36 -12.79 12.99 17.10
CA LYS A 36 -13.37 13.97 18.04
C LYS A 36 -14.62 14.65 17.49
N GLN A 37 -14.77 14.77 16.18
CA GLN A 37 -15.91 15.46 15.57
C GLN A 37 -17.18 14.61 15.71
N ASN A 38 -17.03 13.31 15.45
CA ASN A 38 -18.14 12.36 15.50
C ASN A 38 -18.25 11.60 16.83
N ASN A 39 -17.28 11.78 17.75
CA ASN A 39 -17.19 11.08 19.03
C ASN A 39 -17.19 9.55 18.87
N VAL A 40 -16.47 9.05 17.86
CA VAL A 40 -16.44 7.62 17.48
C VAL A 40 -14.98 7.16 17.32
N PHE A 41 -14.72 5.89 17.64
CA PHE A 41 -13.44 5.25 17.32
C PHE A 41 -13.46 4.67 15.90
N LEU A 42 -12.56 5.16 15.07
CA LEU A 42 -12.28 4.61 13.75
C LEU A 42 -11.43 3.34 13.92
N PRO A 43 -11.83 2.21 13.32
CA PRO A 43 -11.03 0.99 13.34
C PRO A 43 -9.71 1.19 12.58
N PRO A 44 -8.68 0.41 12.89
CA PRO A 44 -7.45 0.44 12.11
C PRO A 44 -7.75 -0.06 10.69
N ILE A 45 -7.19 0.62 9.69
CA ILE A 45 -7.36 0.24 8.28
C ILE A 45 -6.01 0.00 7.64
N SER A 46 -5.94 -0.98 6.75
CA SER A 46 -4.75 -1.24 5.94
C SER A 46 -5.16 -1.28 4.48
N TYR A 47 -4.47 -0.52 3.65
CA TYR A 47 -4.76 -0.41 2.23
C TYR A 47 -3.47 -0.39 1.42
N VAL A 48 -3.61 -0.61 0.12
CA VAL A 48 -2.52 -0.45 -0.84
C VAL A 48 -2.74 0.87 -1.54
N GLU A 49 -1.72 1.71 -1.54
CA GLU A 49 -1.70 2.96 -2.29
C GLU A 49 -0.78 2.82 -3.51
N LEU A 50 -1.06 3.62 -4.53
CA LEU A 50 -0.31 3.66 -5.77
C LEU A 50 0.22 5.07 -5.98
N ASP A 51 1.54 5.20 -5.97
CA ASP A 51 2.24 6.42 -6.37
C ASP A 51 2.70 6.30 -7.83
N TYR A 52 2.10 7.10 -8.70
CA TYR A 52 2.41 7.16 -10.13
C TYR A 52 3.74 7.87 -10.44
N SER A 53 4.23 8.70 -9.52
CA SER A 53 5.42 9.54 -9.72
C SER A 53 6.68 8.86 -9.20
N ALA A 54 6.53 7.97 -8.22
CA ALA A 54 7.63 7.22 -7.65
C ALA A 54 8.13 6.11 -8.58
N GLN A 55 9.44 5.86 -8.52
CA GLN A 55 10.12 4.74 -9.19
C GLN A 55 11.01 3.95 -8.22
N HIS A 56 10.93 4.25 -6.93
CA HIS A 56 11.72 3.63 -5.89
C HIS A 56 10.95 2.46 -5.27
N GLY A 57 11.60 1.30 -5.14
CA GLY A 57 10.98 0.11 -4.58
C GLY A 57 11.51 -1.18 -5.21
N PHE A 58 11.05 -2.32 -4.71
CA PHE A 58 11.43 -3.62 -5.27
C PHE A 58 10.87 -3.76 -6.70
N ASN A 59 11.75 -3.92 -7.68
CA ASN A 59 11.33 -4.12 -9.07
C ASN A 59 10.74 -5.52 -9.24
N ILE A 60 9.51 -5.59 -9.75
CA ILE A 60 8.80 -6.86 -9.98
C ILE A 60 9.34 -7.65 -11.19
N VAL A 61 10.20 -7.04 -12.02
CA VAL A 61 10.80 -7.61 -13.24
C VAL A 61 12.20 -8.14 -12.98
#